data_AF-A0A3N5LW62-F1
#
_entry.id   AF-A0A3N5LW62-F1
#
_cell.length_a   1.000
_cell.length_b   1.000
_cell.length_c   1.000
_cell.angle_alpha   90.00
_cell.angle_beta   90.00
_cell.angle_gamma   90.00
#
_symmetry.space_group_name_H-M   'P 1'
#
loop_
_entity.id
_entity.type
_entity.pdbx_description
1 polymer ?
#
loop_
_entity_poly.entity_id
_entity_poly.type
_entity_poly.pdbx_seq_one_letter_code
_entity_poly.pdbx_strand_id
1 'polypeptide(L)'
;MKLIRYALISTLWLLPLCGDDLCTKPFSEWNAKQARKVVTDSAWSKQMTLANAATSAALDENASMGSSERSARAALGGAGEKGSGMHGEKELFYRYTARLFSALPVRQAYLRLLRLDNNYDRMTADEKQEFDARFSSLAAEAGSDIVVSVDFDSNHRETLMEVNRQLRQATRDTLDQRAYLISDRVGRVNLKDYVPPSADGTGAKLIFPRQINGEPVVGTQDKQVKLEFVVPGSGHKVYIVWKVADLTCNGQLVL
;
A
#
# COMPACT_ATOMS: atom_id res chain seq x y z
N MET A 1 -37.20 -4.54 50.98
CA MET A 1 -36.57 -3.44 50.23
C MET A 1 -35.32 -3.98 49.52
N LYS A 2 -35.38 -4.20 48.20
CA LYS A 2 -34.23 -4.65 47.39
C LYS A 2 -33.60 -3.41 46.72
N LEU A 3 -32.37 -3.10 47.09
CA LEU A 3 -31.57 -2.02 46.51
C LEU A 3 -30.97 -2.50 45.18
N ILE A 4 -31.42 -1.93 44.07
CA ILE A 4 -30.84 -2.09 42.74
C ILE A 4 -29.72 -1.06 42.60
N ARG A 5 -28.46 -1.54 42.50
CA ARG A 5 -27.31 -0.71 42.17
C ARG A 5 -27.23 -0.54 40.65
N TYR A 6 -27.38 0.68 40.17
CA TYR A 6 -27.11 1.03 38.77
C TYR A 6 -25.59 1.07 38.55
N ALA A 7 -25.09 0.21 37.67
CA ALA A 7 -23.74 0.29 37.15
C ALA A 7 -23.73 1.27 35.97
N LEU A 8 -23.07 2.41 36.16
CA LEU A 8 -22.76 3.40 35.12
C LEU A 8 -21.67 2.82 34.23
N ILE A 9 -22.04 2.28 33.08
CA ILE A 9 -21.09 1.85 32.05
C ILE A 9 -20.62 3.12 31.33
N SER A 10 -19.46 3.63 31.76
CA SER A 10 -18.72 4.66 31.05
C SER A 10 -18.09 4.02 29.81
N THR A 11 -18.78 4.12 28.67
CA THR A 11 -18.24 3.79 27.35
C THR A 11 -17.26 4.88 26.94
N LEU A 12 -15.99 4.69 27.30
CA LEU A 12 -14.88 5.46 26.76
C LEU A 12 -14.73 5.10 25.27
N TRP A 13 -15.24 5.96 24.40
CA TRP A 13 -15.06 5.84 22.96
C TRP A 13 -13.56 5.95 22.64
N LEU A 14 -12.94 4.85 22.19
CA LEU A 14 -11.68 4.91 21.47
C LEU A 14 -11.93 5.60 20.13
N LEU A 15 -11.65 6.89 20.04
CA LEU A 15 -11.58 7.61 18.77
C LEU A 15 -10.46 6.98 17.92
N PRO A 16 -10.74 6.58 16.66
CA PRO A 16 -9.70 6.12 15.77
C PRO A 16 -8.81 7.32 15.40
N LEU A 17 -7.62 7.36 16.01
CA LEU A 17 -6.51 8.24 15.66
C LEU A 17 -5.94 7.86 14.27
N CYS A 18 -6.70 7.99 13.19
CA CYS A 18 -6.21 7.75 11.82
C CYS A 18 -7.01 8.59 10.82
N GLY A 19 -6.50 9.78 10.47
CA GLY A 19 -7.05 10.64 9.42
C GLY A 19 -6.72 12.12 9.64
N ASP A 20 -7.41 12.75 10.58
CA ASP A 20 -7.46 14.21 10.68
C ASP A 20 -6.14 14.90 11.06
N ASP A 21 -5.31 14.30 11.92
CA ASP A 21 -4.05 14.93 12.38
C ASP A 21 -3.01 15.06 11.23
N LEU A 22 -3.02 14.12 10.27
CA LEU A 22 -2.12 14.15 9.12
C LEU A 22 -2.51 15.21 8.10
N CYS A 23 -3.80 15.53 7.98
CA CYS A 23 -4.30 16.51 7.02
C CYS A 23 -4.31 17.95 7.55
N THR A 24 -4.25 18.12 8.87
CA THR A 24 -4.29 19.42 9.56
C THR A 24 -2.90 19.95 9.89
N LYS A 25 -1.95 19.08 10.21
CA LYS A 25 -0.58 19.46 10.56
C LYS A 25 0.32 19.61 9.32
N PRO A 26 1.04 20.74 9.12
CA PRO A 26 2.00 20.90 8.03
C PRO A 26 3.08 19.81 8.04
N PHE A 27 3.40 19.27 6.86
CA PHE A 27 4.36 18.17 6.74
C PHE A 27 5.79 18.52 7.22
N SER A 28 6.13 19.80 7.19
CA SER A 28 7.40 20.34 7.73
C SER A 28 7.56 20.07 9.23
N GLU A 29 6.47 19.91 9.96
CA GLU A 29 6.47 19.66 11.41
C GLU A 29 6.38 18.18 11.77
N TRP A 30 6.25 17.29 10.78
CA TRP A 30 6.27 15.85 11.04
C TRP A 30 7.68 15.42 11.45
N ASN A 31 7.78 14.56 12.46
CA ASN A 31 9.03 13.87 12.74
C ASN A 31 9.22 12.65 11.80
N ALA A 32 10.41 12.05 11.83
CA ALA A 32 10.73 10.92 10.95
C ALA A 32 9.78 9.71 11.13
N LYS A 33 9.30 9.47 12.36
CA LYS A 33 8.35 8.38 12.65
C LYS A 33 6.99 8.64 12.02
N GLN A 34 6.49 9.87 12.11
CA GLN A 34 5.22 10.28 11.50
C GLN A 34 5.30 10.18 9.97
N ALA A 35 6.34 10.75 9.36
CA ALA A 35 6.52 10.67 7.91
C ALA A 35 6.70 9.23 7.41
N ARG A 36 7.47 8.39 8.12
CA ARG A 36 7.59 6.96 7.82
C ARG A 36 6.25 6.24 7.90
N LYS A 37 5.42 6.54 8.91
CA LYS A 37 4.09 5.94 9.04
C LYS A 37 3.23 6.26 7.82
N VAL A 38 3.23 7.51 7.33
CA VAL A 38 2.44 7.89 6.13
C VAL A 38 2.80 7.03 4.91
N VAL A 39 4.08 6.74 4.68
CA VAL A 39 4.55 5.92 3.54
C VAL A 39 4.59 4.41 3.82
N THR A 40 4.19 3.93 5.00
CA THR A 40 4.22 2.48 5.31
C THR A 40 2.86 1.96 5.73
N ASP A 41 2.15 2.66 6.60
CA ASP A 41 0.90 2.23 7.20
C ASP A 41 -0.01 3.44 7.47
N SER A 42 -0.77 3.81 6.45
CA SER A 42 -1.70 4.94 6.49
C SER A 42 -2.94 4.66 5.64
N ALA A 43 -3.88 5.61 5.62
CA ALA A 43 -5.02 5.52 4.71
C ALA A 43 -4.59 5.40 3.24
N TRP A 44 -3.44 5.95 2.85
CA TRP A 44 -2.93 5.94 1.48
C TRP A 44 -1.85 4.88 1.21
N SER A 45 -1.29 4.25 2.26
CA SER A 45 -0.18 3.29 2.15
C SER A 45 -0.48 2.01 2.91
N LYS A 46 -0.32 0.86 2.25
CA LYS A 46 -0.61 -0.46 2.84
C LYS A 46 0.52 -1.44 2.56
N GLN A 47 0.79 -2.30 3.53
CA GLN A 47 1.72 -3.40 3.39
C GLN A 47 0.97 -4.73 3.26
N MET A 48 1.47 -5.58 2.39
CA MET A 48 1.05 -6.97 2.25
C MET A 48 2.30 -7.82 2.39
N THR A 49 2.36 -8.62 3.45
CA THR A 49 3.42 -9.60 3.67
C THR A 49 2.89 -10.97 3.34
N LEU A 50 3.54 -11.64 2.38
CA LEU A 50 3.37 -13.06 2.13
C LEU A 50 4.45 -13.77 2.93
N ALA A 51 4.06 -14.60 3.90
CA ALA A 51 4.94 -15.55 4.55
C ALA A 51 4.79 -16.90 3.83
N ASN A 52 5.87 -17.67 3.75
CA ASN A 52 5.79 -19.06 3.32
C ASN A 52 5.03 -19.87 4.39
N ALA A 53 3.70 -19.91 4.32
CA ALA A 53 3.01 -21.16 4.66
C ALA A 53 3.40 -22.13 3.55
N ALA A 54 4.37 -23.00 3.85
CA ALA A 54 4.92 -24.07 3.03
C ALA A 54 4.28 -24.23 1.64
N THR A 55 5.06 -23.97 0.59
CA THR A 55 4.91 -24.59 -0.74
C THR A 55 3.45 -24.78 -1.19
N SER A 56 2.91 -23.82 -1.93
CA SER A 56 1.79 -24.08 -2.84
C SER A 56 2.26 -25.01 -3.97
N ALA A 57 2.56 -26.25 -3.62
CA ALA A 57 2.61 -27.42 -4.48
C ALA A 57 1.29 -28.18 -4.26
N ALA A 58 0.18 -27.57 -4.67
CA ALA A 58 -1.15 -28.20 -4.69
C ALA A 58 -2.14 -27.48 -5.62
N LEU A 59 -1.64 -26.84 -6.68
CA LEU A 59 -2.49 -26.33 -7.76
C LEU A 59 -1.90 -26.76 -9.11
N ASP A 60 -1.77 -28.08 -9.28
CA ASP A 60 -2.12 -28.80 -10.51
C ASP A 60 -1.73 -30.28 -10.36
N GLU A 61 -2.70 -31.14 -10.04
CA GLU A 61 -2.75 -32.47 -10.64
C GLU A 61 -4.21 -32.96 -10.72
N ASN A 62 -4.59 -33.22 -11.97
CA ASN A 62 -5.87 -33.65 -12.52
C ASN A 62 -6.83 -34.51 -11.66
N ALA A 63 -8.11 -34.19 -11.89
CA ALA A 63 -9.31 -34.98 -11.64
C ALA A 63 -9.18 -36.50 -11.82
N SER A 64 -9.70 -37.25 -10.83
CA SER A 64 -10.51 -38.47 -11.03
C SER A 64 -11.14 -38.97 -9.72
N MET A 65 -12.49 -39.00 -9.72
CA MET A 65 -13.42 -39.88 -8.98
C MET A 65 -13.22 -40.20 -7.49
N GLY A 66 -14.22 -39.82 -6.67
CA GLY A 66 -14.54 -40.58 -5.44
C GLY A 66 -15.22 -39.78 -4.33
N SER A 67 -16.54 -39.82 -4.31
CA SER A 67 -17.47 -39.56 -3.19
C SER A 67 -16.91 -39.29 -1.78
N SER A 68 -17.30 -38.19 -1.14
CA SER A 68 -18.41 -38.19 -0.16
C SER A 68 -18.58 -36.80 0.46
N GLU A 69 -19.83 -36.41 0.64
CA GLU A 69 -20.25 -35.29 1.46
C GLU A 69 -19.84 -35.53 2.93
N ARG A 70 -19.13 -34.57 3.54
CA ARG A 70 -19.36 -34.08 4.92
C ARG A 70 -18.39 -32.95 5.28
N SER A 71 -18.93 -31.97 6.00
CA SER A 71 -18.24 -30.89 6.72
C SER A 71 -17.89 -29.62 5.94
N ALA A 72 -18.95 -28.92 5.50
CA ALA A 72 -18.98 -27.47 5.61
C ALA A 72 -19.10 -27.07 7.10
N ARG A 73 -17.99 -26.57 7.69
CA ARG A 73 -17.89 -25.64 8.84
C ARG A 73 -16.58 -25.88 9.59
N ALA A 74 -15.59 -25.02 9.36
CA ALA A 74 -14.60 -24.50 10.33
C ALA A 74 -13.34 -24.06 9.59
N ALA A 75 -13.13 -22.74 9.44
CA ALA A 75 -11.80 -22.09 9.43
C ALA A 75 -11.98 -20.57 9.25
N LEU A 76 -12.66 -19.95 10.21
CA LEU A 76 -12.57 -18.52 10.47
C LEU A 76 -12.23 -18.38 11.96
N GLY A 77 -11.01 -17.92 12.25
CA GLY A 77 -10.61 -17.37 13.54
C GLY A 77 -9.78 -18.28 14.45
N GLY A 78 -8.64 -17.73 14.91
CA GLY A 78 -8.14 -17.97 16.27
C GLY A 78 -6.80 -18.69 16.41
N ALA A 79 -5.74 -17.89 16.61
CA ALA A 79 -4.70 -18.06 17.63
C ALA A 79 -4.06 -19.45 17.86
N GLY A 80 -2.77 -19.52 17.52
CA GLY A 80 -1.75 -20.10 18.40
C GLY A 80 -1.62 -21.62 18.38
N GLU A 81 -0.89 -22.14 17.40
CA GLU A 81 -0.26 -23.45 17.54
C GLU A 81 1.26 -23.27 17.46
N LYS A 82 1.89 -23.31 18.64
CA LYS A 82 3.35 -23.42 18.79
C LYS A 82 3.78 -24.79 18.27
N GLY A 83 4.09 -24.87 16.99
CA GLY A 83 4.90 -25.94 16.42
C GLY A 83 6.38 -25.64 16.64
N SER A 84 7.04 -26.43 17.48
CA SER A 84 8.49 -26.40 17.69
C SER A 84 9.22 -26.89 16.43
N GLY A 85 9.67 -25.96 15.58
CA GLY A 85 10.63 -26.22 14.50
C GLY A 85 12.05 -26.11 15.03
N MET A 86 12.71 -27.25 15.18
CA MET A 86 14.09 -27.39 15.62
C MET A 86 15.07 -27.14 14.45
N HIS A 87 15.16 -25.90 13.96
CA HIS A 87 16.29 -25.37 13.17
C HIS A 87 16.14 -23.85 13.02
N GLY A 88 17.23 -23.10 13.13
CA GLY A 88 17.26 -21.62 13.08
C GLY A 88 16.97 -21.00 11.71
N GLU A 89 16.05 -21.57 10.94
CA GLU A 89 15.61 -21.03 9.67
C GLU A 89 14.80 -19.76 9.92
N LYS A 90 15.35 -18.61 9.50
CA LYS A 90 14.59 -17.35 9.52
C LYS A 90 13.38 -17.53 8.62
N GLU A 91 12.18 -17.29 9.17
CA GLU A 91 10.94 -17.31 8.40
C GLU A 91 11.08 -16.39 7.17
N LEU A 92 10.88 -16.95 5.98
CA LEU A 92 10.96 -16.19 4.74
C LEU A 92 9.76 -15.25 4.64
N PHE A 93 10.02 -13.98 4.32
CA PHE A 93 8.97 -12.99 4.10
C PHE A 93 9.12 -12.33 2.73
N TYR A 94 7.99 -11.99 2.13
CA TYR A 94 7.89 -11.22 0.89
C TYR A 94 6.93 -10.06 1.13
N ARG A 95 7.47 -8.87 1.39
CA ARG A 95 6.71 -7.70 1.77
C ARG A 95 6.58 -6.74 0.61
N TYR A 96 5.35 -6.47 0.22
CA TYR A 96 4.98 -5.43 -0.74
C TYR A 96 4.43 -4.24 0.01
N THR A 97 4.92 -3.03 -0.30
CA THR A 97 4.31 -1.79 0.17
C THR A 97 3.72 -1.04 -1.02
N ALA A 98 2.39 -0.93 -1.06
CA ALA A 98 1.67 -0.18 -2.07
C ALA A 98 1.21 1.17 -1.52
N ARG A 99 1.40 2.24 -2.30
CA ARG A 99 1.12 3.61 -1.89
C ARG A 99 0.38 4.34 -2.99
N LEU A 100 -0.68 5.06 -2.65
CA LEU A 100 -1.32 6.04 -3.55
C LEU A 100 -0.37 7.25 -3.68
N PHE A 101 0.63 7.13 -4.53
CA PHE A 101 1.71 8.11 -4.70
C PHE A 101 1.22 9.43 -5.28
N SER A 102 0.11 9.45 -6.03
CA SER A 102 -0.50 10.72 -6.45
C SER A 102 -1.09 11.51 -5.26
N ALA A 103 -1.40 10.84 -4.14
CA ALA A 103 -1.97 11.52 -2.97
C ALA A 103 -0.94 12.45 -2.32
N LEU A 104 -1.35 13.69 -2.06
CA LEU A 104 -0.47 14.73 -1.51
C LEU A 104 0.22 14.31 -0.19
N PRO A 105 -0.46 13.69 0.80
CA PRO A 105 0.19 13.25 2.04
C PRO A 105 1.37 12.30 1.80
N VAL A 106 1.27 11.39 0.82
CA VAL A 106 2.34 10.44 0.51
C VAL A 106 3.56 11.15 -0.05
N ARG A 107 3.39 12.09 -0.98
CA ARG A 107 4.51 12.83 -1.58
C ARG A 107 5.15 13.80 -0.60
N GLN A 108 4.35 14.47 0.23
CA GLN A 108 4.83 15.29 1.34
C GLN A 108 5.64 14.48 2.35
N ALA A 109 5.21 13.25 2.66
CA ALA A 109 5.97 12.36 3.55
C ALA A 109 7.32 11.98 2.97
N TYR A 110 7.40 11.66 1.67
CA TYR A 110 8.68 11.42 0.99
C TYR A 110 9.59 12.65 1.05
N LEU A 111 9.06 13.83 0.71
CA LEU A 111 9.83 15.08 0.78
C LEU A 111 10.33 15.35 2.21
N ARG A 112 9.50 15.07 3.23
CA ARG A 112 9.91 15.23 4.62
C ARG A 112 11.06 14.29 5.00
N LEU A 113 10.98 13.03 4.61
CA LEU A 113 12.05 12.07 4.87
C LEU A 113 13.34 12.49 4.18
N LEU A 114 13.28 12.91 2.92
CA LEU A 114 14.44 13.43 2.19
C LEU A 114 15.06 14.64 2.90
N ARG A 115 14.24 15.60 3.37
CA ARG A 115 14.74 16.76 4.11
C ARG A 115 15.44 16.36 5.42
N LEU A 116 14.87 15.40 6.16
CA LEU A 116 15.45 14.91 7.40
C LEU A 116 16.77 14.15 7.16
N ASP A 117 16.79 13.25 6.17
CA ASP A 117 17.95 12.41 5.88
C ASP A 117 19.14 13.22 5.31
N ASN A 118 18.87 14.35 4.64
CA ASN A 118 19.89 15.23 4.09
C ASN A 118 20.26 16.40 5.01
N ASN A 119 19.78 16.45 6.26
CA ASN A 119 20.01 17.55 7.20
C ASN A 119 19.62 18.93 6.61
N TYR A 120 18.48 18.99 5.90
CA TYR A 120 18.01 20.18 5.20
C TYR A 120 18.05 21.46 6.05
N ASP A 121 17.72 21.36 7.34
CA ASP A 121 17.70 22.52 8.24
C ASP A 121 19.08 23.18 8.42
N ARG A 122 20.17 22.40 8.23
CA ARG A 122 21.56 22.84 8.32
C ARG A 122 22.15 23.31 6.98
N MET A 123 21.43 23.14 5.87
CA MET A 123 21.85 23.63 4.57
C MET A 123 21.82 25.17 4.51
N THR A 124 22.73 25.73 3.71
CA THR A 124 22.72 27.13 3.28
C THR A 124 21.50 27.44 2.42
N ALA A 125 21.25 28.73 2.14
CA ALA A 125 20.11 29.13 1.31
C ALA A 125 20.20 28.56 -0.12
N ASP A 126 21.39 28.59 -0.72
CA ASP A 126 21.61 28.11 -2.09
C ASP A 126 21.42 26.58 -2.18
N GLU A 127 21.95 25.83 -1.21
CA GLU A 127 21.76 24.37 -1.12
C GLU A 127 20.29 24.00 -0.92
N LYS A 128 19.55 24.77 -0.11
CA LYS A 128 18.10 24.57 0.07
C LYS A 128 17.34 24.80 -1.22
N GLN A 129 17.69 25.85 -1.97
CA GLN A 129 17.07 26.15 -3.25
C GLN A 129 17.32 25.03 -4.28
N GLU A 130 18.55 24.52 -4.37
CA GLU A 130 18.87 23.41 -5.27
C GLU A 130 18.12 22.13 -4.87
N PHE A 131 18.07 21.82 -3.57
CA PHE A 131 17.31 20.69 -3.05
C PHE A 131 15.81 20.81 -3.40
N ASP A 132 15.19 21.96 -3.12
CA ASP A 132 13.78 22.19 -3.38
C ASP A 132 13.46 22.15 -4.88
N ALA A 133 14.35 22.68 -5.73
CA ALA A 133 14.21 22.58 -7.18
C ALA A 133 14.22 21.11 -7.65
N ARG A 134 15.15 20.31 -7.12
CA ARG A 134 15.31 18.89 -7.46
C ARG A 134 14.09 18.04 -7.09
N PHE A 135 13.42 18.35 -5.98
CA PHE A 135 12.29 17.57 -5.46
C PHE A 135 10.93 18.27 -5.60
N SER A 136 10.87 19.36 -6.38
CA SER A 136 9.67 20.18 -6.58
C SER A 136 8.45 19.37 -7.04
N SER A 137 8.63 18.31 -7.83
CA SER A 137 7.55 17.42 -8.30
C SER A 137 6.86 16.63 -7.17
N LEU A 138 7.53 16.41 -6.04
CA LEU A 138 6.91 15.81 -4.85
C LEU A 138 5.98 16.79 -4.12
N ALA A 139 6.24 18.09 -4.21
CA ALA A 139 5.40 19.11 -3.57
C ALA A 139 4.29 19.67 -4.48
N ALA A 140 4.40 19.49 -5.80
CA ALA A 140 3.45 20.00 -6.79
C ALA A 140 2.03 19.42 -6.62
N GLU A 141 1.02 19.91 -7.32
CA GLU A 141 -0.27 19.19 -7.39
C GLU A 141 -0.11 17.88 -8.17
N ALA A 142 -0.94 16.88 -7.84
CA ALA A 142 -0.93 15.63 -8.57
C ALA A 142 -1.44 15.87 -10.00
N GLY A 143 -0.75 15.31 -11.00
CA GLY A 143 -1.18 15.40 -12.39
C GLY A 143 -2.52 14.72 -12.67
N SER A 144 -2.88 14.63 -13.94
CA SER A 144 -4.14 14.03 -14.44
C SER A 144 -4.26 12.51 -14.27
N ASP A 145 -3.34 11.89 -13.52
CA ASP A 145 -3.25 10.44 -13.35
C ASP A 145 -3.30 10.04 -11.87
N ILE A 146 -3.67 8.78 -11.66
CA ILE A 146 -3.59 8.08 -10.39
C ILE A 146 -2.31 7.25 -10.43
N VAL A 147 -1.39 7.51 -9.50
CA VAL A 147 -0.10 6.83 -9.44
C VAL A 147 -0.07 5.96 -8.21
N VAL A 148 0.12 4.66 -8.41
CA VAL A 148 0.33 3.71 -7.32
C VAL A 148 1.79 3.27 -7.33
N SER A 149 2.54 3.59 -6.28
CA SER A 149 3.90 3.09 -6.14
C SER A 149 3.93 1.76 -5.39
N VAL A 150 4.77 0.83 -5.84
CA VAL A 150 4.93 -0.50 -5.26
C VAL A 150 6.41 -0.75 -5.02
N ASP A 151 6.73 -1.04 -3.76
CA ASP A 151 8.07 -1.40 -3.31
C ASP A 151 8.09 -2.84 -2.78
N PHE A 152 9.23 -3.52 -2.93
CA PHE A 152 9.40 -4.92 -2.56
C PHE A 152 10.62 -5.14 -1.67
N ASP A 153 10.40 -5.81 -0.55
CA ASP A 153 11.42 -6.17 0.43
C ASP A 153 11.27 -7.64 0.85
N SER A 154 12.40 -8.32 1.04
CA SER A 154 12.44 -9.74 1.39
C SER A 154 13.78 -10.12 2.01
N ASN A 155 13.76 -11.05 2.95
CA ASN A 155 14.97 -11.75 3.41
C ASN A 155 15.38 -12.91 2.50
N HIS A 156 14.58 -13.26 1.48
CA HIS A 156 14.95 -14.25 0.47
C HIS A 156 15.70 -13.56 -0.68
N ARG A 157 17.04 -13.60 -0.63
CA ARG A 157 17.92 -12.86 -1.55
C ARG A 157 17.63 -13.13 -3.03
N GLU A 158 17.37 -14.39 -3.40
CA GLU A 158 17.10 -14.76 -4.79
C GLU A 158 15.82 -14.10 -5.32
N THR A 159 14.70 -14.23 -4.60
CA THR A 159 13.44 -13.56 -4.97
C THR A 159 13.58 -12.05 -4.96
N LEU A 160 14.29 -11.47 -3.97
CA LEU A 160 14.56 -10.04 -3.94
C LEU A 160 15.28 -9.57 -5.21
N MET A 161 16.32 -10.27 -5.63
CA MET A 161 17.07 -9.95 -6.84
C MET A 161 16.21 -10.11 -8.10
N GLU A 162 15.46 -11.21 -8.19
CA GLU A 162 14.66 -11.53 -9.38
C GLU A 162 13.49 -10.55 -9.57
N VAL A 163 12.71 -10.29 -8.52
CA VAL A 163 11.61 -9.30 -8.58
C VAL A 163 12.15 -7.93 -8.95
N ASN A 164 13.25 -7.49 -8.32
CA ASN A 164 13.83 -6.18 -8.63
C ASN A 164 14.37 -6.09 -10.06
N ARG A 165 14.99 -7.16 -10.58
CA ARG A 165 15.45 -7.22 -11.98
C ARG A 165 14.27 -7.12 -12.94
N GLN A 166 13.23 -7.90 -12.69
CA GLN A 166 12.05 -7.97 -13.56
C GLN A 166 11.24 -6.67 -13.54
N LEU A 167 11.04 -6.05 -12.38
CA LEU A 167 10.42 -4.72 -12.29
C LEU A 167 11.24 -3.66 -13.05
N ARG A 168 12.58 -3.71 -13.00
CA ARG A 168 13.42 -2.77 -13.77
C ARG A 168 13.35 -2.98 -15.28
N GLN A 169 13.10 -4.20 -15.74
CA GLN A 169 13.01 -4.55 -17.15
C GLN A 169 11.59 -4.46 -17.71
N ALA A 170 10.58 -4.42 -16.83
CA ALA A 170 9.19 -4.33 -17.22
C ALA A 170 8.90 -3.01 -17.97
N THR A 171 8.02 -3.12 -18.95
CA THR A 171 7.40 -2.00 -19.65
C THR A 171 5.90 -2.04 -19.43
N ARG A 172 5.21 -0.94 -19.76
CA ARG A 172 3.74 -0.88 -19.76
C ARG A 172 3.12 -2.08 -20.47
N ASP A 173 3.62 -2.45 -21.64
CA ASP A 173 3.05 -3.54 -22.45
C ASP A 173 3.30 -4.93 -21.83
N THR A 174 4.47 -5.16 -21.22
CA THR A 174 4.73 -6.44 -20.53
C THR A 174 3.90 -6.61 -19.25
N LEU A 175 3.38 -5.50 -18.71
CA LEU A 175 2.49 -5.48 -17.56
C LEU A 175 1.02 -5.40 -17.97
N ASP A 176 0.72 -5.43 -19.27
CA ASP A 176 -0.66 -5.50 -19.72
C ASP A 176 -1.34 -6.73 -19.12
N GLN A 177 -2.60 -6.55 -18.76
CA GLN A 177 -3.40 -7.53 -18.05
C GLN A 177 -2.87 -8.03 -16.70
N ARG A 178 -1.78 -7.45 -16.16
CA ARG A 178 -1.19 -7.82 -14.87
C ARG A 178 -1.43 -6.80 -13.77
N ALA A 179 -1.76 -5.55 -14.12
CA ALA A 179 -2.00 -4.47 -13.18
C ALA A 179 -3.34 -3.77 -13.46
N TYR A 180 -4.19 -3.69 -12.45
CA TYR A 180 -5.49 -3.03 -12.53
C TYR A 180 -5.76 -2.18 -11.30
N LEU A 181 -6.36 -1.02 -11.52
CA LEU A 181 -7.07 -0.28 -10.49
C LEU A 181 -8.55 -0.63 -10.59
N ILE A 182 -9.21 -0.88 -9.47
CA ILE A 182 -10.61 -1.32 -9.46
C ILE A 182 -11.41 -0.39 -8.55
N SER A 183 -12.40 0.31 -9.10
CA SER A 183 -13.39 1.06 -8.32
C SER A 183 -14.76 0.42 -8.40
N ASP A 184 -15.65 0.76 -7.47
CA ASP A 184 -16.98 0.16 -7.40
C ASP A 184 -17.84 0.58 -8.62
N ARG A 185 -17.70 1.81 -9.10
CA ARG A 185 -18.48 2.33 -10.25
C ARG A 185 -17.89 1.98 -11.61
N VAL A 186 -16.59 2.12 -11.80
CA VAL A 186 -15.94 1.99 -13.12
C VAL A 186 -15.40 0.56 -13.36
N GLY A 187 -15.29 -0.25 -12.31
CA GLY A 187 -14.76 -1.60 -12.42
C GLY A 187 -13.25 -1.59 -12.68
N ARG A 188 -12.77 -2.54 -13.49
CA ARG A 188 -11.33 -2.70 -13.80
C ARG A 188 -10.85 -1.63 -14.77
N VAL A 189 -9.86 -0.88 -14.33
CA VAL A 189 -9.15 0.13 -15.12
C VAL A 189 -7.76 -0.38 -15.45
N ASN A 190 -7.44 -0.39 -16.74
CA ASN A 190 -6.15 -0.84 -17.25
C ASN A 190 -5.03 0.15 -16.95
N LEU A 191 -3.81 -0.38 -16.92
CA LEU A 191 -2.59 0.40 -16.81
C LEU A 191 -2.47 1.37 -18.00
N LYS A 192 -2.36 2.67 -17.71
CA LYS A 192 -2.06 3.70 -18.70
C LYS A 192 -0.57 3.70 -19.04
N ASP A 193 0.26 3.69 -18.02
CA ASP A 193 1.72 3.78 -18.15
C ASP A 193 2.46 3.13 -16.97
N TYR A 194 3.77 2.95 -17.10
CA TYR A 194 4.64 2.32 -16.11
C TYR A 194 5.97 3.07 -15.98
N VAL A 195 6.40 3.29 -14.73
CA VAL A 195 7.76 3.76 -14.45
C VAL A 195 8.48 2.70 -13.60
N PRO A 196 9.64 2.19 -14.05
CA PRO A 196 10.42 1.21 -13.28
C PRO A 196 10.94 1.81 -11.97
N PRO A 197 11.33 0.96 -10.98
CA PRO A 197 11.95 1.44 -9.75
C PRO A 197 13.19 2.29 -10.03
N SER A 198 13.26 3.46 -9.40
CA SER A 198 14.39 4.39 -9.53
C SER A 198 15.16 4.52 -8.22
N ALA A 199 16.28 5.23 -8.24
CA ALA A 199 17.09 5.50 -7.05
C ALA A 199 16.40 6.43 -6.02
N ASP A 200 15.21 6.96 -6.33
CA ASP A 200 14.41 7.80 -5.42
C ASP A 200 13.81 7.04 -4.24
N GLY A 201 13.91 5.70 -4.22
CA GLY A 201 13.40 4.85 -3.12
C GLY A 201 11.88 4.77 -3.06
N THR A 202 11.16 5.19 -4.11
CA THR A 202 9.69 5.17 -4.13
C THR A 202 9.10 3.88 -4.71
N GLY A 203 9.94 3.01 -5.26
CA GLY A 203 9.54 1.76 -5.91
C GLY A 203 9.12 1.94 -7.37
N ALA A 204 8.55 0.89 -7.97
CA ALA A 204 7.93 0.97 -9.29
C ALA A 204 6.65 1.81 -9.22
N LYS A 205 6.28 2.50 -10.30
CA LYS A 205 5.03 3.27 -10.38
C LYS A 205 4.11 2.69 -11.45
N LEU A 206 2.91 2.29 -11.02
CA LEU A 206 1.79 1.90 -11.87
C LEU A 206 0.91 3.14 -12.08
N ILE A 207 0.73 3.56 -13.33
CA ILE A 207 0.00 4.79 -13.66
C ILE A 207 -1.33 4.42 -14.29
N PHE A 208 -2.41 4.94 -13.71
CA PHE A 208 -3.78 4.74 -14.15
C PHE A 208 -4.41 6.10 -14.51
N PRO A 209 -5.36 6.15 -15.45
CA PRO A 209 -6.06 7.39 -15.75
C PRO A 209 -6.91 7.83 -14.55
N ARG A 210 -6.98 9.14 -14.28
CA ARG A 210 -7.88 9.68 -13.23
C ARG A 210 -9.33 9.75 -13.70
N GLN A 211 -9.56 9.80 -15.01
CA GLN A 211 -10.89 9.85 -15.61
C GLN A 211 -11.02 8.85 -16.76
N ILE A 212 -12.21 8.28 -16.91
CA ILE A 212 -12.62 7.51 -18.09
C ILE A 212 -13.89 8.14 -18.62
N ASN A 213 -13.90 8.52 -19.91
CA ASN A 213 -15.05 9.17 -20.56
C ASN A 213 -15.54 10.44 -19.82
N GLY A 214 -14.62 11.18 -19.21
CA GLY A 214 -14.92 12.39 -18.43
C GLY A 214 -15.38 12.13 -16.99
N GLU A 215 -15.59 10.87 -16.58
CA GLU A 215 -15.96 10.52 -15.21
C GLU A 215 -14.73 10.15 -14.37
N PRO A 216 -14.62 10.63 -13.11
CA PRO A 216 -13.56 10.22 -12.20
C PRO A 216 -13.59 8.72 -11.93
N VAL A 217 -12.45 8.06 -12.11
CA VAL A 217 -12.27 6.62 -11.85
C VAL A 217 -12.57 6.28 -10.39
N VAL A 218 -12.15 7.16 -9.47
CA VAL A 218 -12.47 7.07 -8.05
C VAL A 218 -13.17 8.37 -7.65
N GLY A 219 -14.36 8.25 -7.06
CA GLY A 219 -15.13 9.37 -6.53
C GLY A 219 -15.57 9.09 -5.09
N THR A 220 -16.08 10.11 -4.41
CA THR A 220 -16.52 10.02 -2.99
C THR A 220 -17.68 9.04 -2.75
N GLN A 221 -18.34 8.59 -3.82
CA GLN A 221 -19.45 7.63 -3.76
C GLN A 221 -18.98 6.18 -3.81
N ASP A 222 -17.74 5.94 -4.26
CA ASP A 222 -17.13 4.63 -4.19
C ASP A 222 -16.87 4.29 -2.71
N LYS A 223 -17.10 3.03 -2.30
CA LYS A 223 -16.79 2.58 -0.93
C LYS A 223 -15.31 2.26 -0.82
N GLN A 224 -14.74 1.72 -1.89
CA GLN A 224 -13.37 1.27 -1.93
C GLN A 224 -12.76 1.45 -3.32
N VAL A 225 -11.44 1.56 -3.34
CA VAL A 225 -10.60 1.40 -4.53
C VAL A 225 -9.58 0.31 -4.25
N LYS A 226 -9.25 -0.50 -5.26
CA LYS A 226 -8.38 -1.66 -5.11
C LYS A 226 -7.27 -1.66 -6.13
N LEU A 227 -6.09 -2.11 -5.72
CA LEU A 227 -5.02 -2.50 -6.62
C LEU A 227 -5.04 -4.02 -6.75
N GLU A 228 -5.03 -4.52 -7.98
CA GLU A 228 -4.71 -5.90 -8.31
C GLU A 228 -3.45 -5.89 -9.18
N PHE A 229 -2.36 -6.49 -8.70
CA PHE A 229 -1.08 -6.52 -9.41
C PHE A 229 -0.40 -7.89 -9.29
N VAL A 230 -0.11 -8.52 -10.43
CA VAL A 230 0.71 -9.74 -10.50
C VAL A 230 2.16 -9.35 -10.74
N VAL A 231 2.99 -9.55 -9.73
CA VAL A 231 4.37 -9.06 -9.70
C VAL A 231 5.25 -9.92 -10.62
N PRO A 232 5.94 -9.33 -11.61
CA PRO A 232 6.85 -10.08 -12.46
C PRO A 232 8.05 -10.60 -11.66
N GLY A 233 8.56 -11.78 -12.03
CA GLY A 233 9.67 -12.45 -11.34
C GLY A 233 9.26 -13.36 -10.19
N SER A 234 8.14 -13.09 -9.51
CA SER A 234 7.62 -13.99 -8.46
C SER A 234 6.24 -14.58 -8.76
N GLY A 235 5.44 -13.92 -9.61
CA GLY A 235 4.03 -14.28 -9.81
C GLY A 235 3.15 -13.97 -8.60
N HIS A 236 3.68 -13.34 -7.55
CA HIS A 236 2.91 -12.96 -6.38
C HIS A 236 1.77 -12.00 -6.76
N LYS A 237 0.58 -12.27 -6.24
CA LYS A 237 -0.57 -11.39 -6.41
C LYS A 237 -0.63 -10.39 -5.25
N VAL A 238 -0.32 -9.13 -5.55
CA VAL A 238 -0.56 -7.99 -4.67
C VAL A 238 -2.01 -7.55 -4.84
N TYR A 239 -2.79 -7.68 -3.77
CA TYR A 239 -4.19 -7.24 -3.75
C TYR A 239 -4.42 -6.33 -2.55
N ILE A 240 -4.59 -5.03 -2.81
CA ILE A 240 -4.69 -3.99 -1.78
C ILE A 240 -6.03 -3.31 -1.91
N VAL A 241 -6.69 -3.06 -0.78
CA VAL A 241 -7.99 -2.38 -0.71
C VAL A 241 -7.86 -1.13 0.14
N TRP A 242 -8.21 0.02 -0.43
CA TRP A 242 -8.34 1.29 0.29
C TRP A 242 -9.82 1.66 0.42
N LYS A 243 -10.23 2.08 1.61
CA LYS A 243 -11.57 2.63 1.85
C LYS A 243 -11.57 4.09 1.43
N VAL A 244 -12.44 4.47 0.51
CA VAL A 244 -12.45 5.83 -0.06
C VAL A 244 -12.78 6.89 0.99
N ALA A 245 -13.63 6.56 1.97
CA ALA A 245 -13.93 7.46 3.08
C ALA A 245 -12.68 7.87 3.88
N ASP A 246 -11.68 7.00 3.96
CA ASP A 246 -10.41 7.26 4.68
C ASP A 246 -9.42 8.07 3.83
N LEU A 247 -9.65 8.20 2.51
CA LEU A 247 -8.76 8.89 1.56
C LEU A 247 -9.07 10.38 1.48
N THR A 248 -9.56 10.99 2.56
CA THR A 248 -9.99 12.39 2.55
C THR A 248 -9.10 13.26 3.43
N CYS A 249 -8.88 14.49 2.99
CA CYS A 249 -8.35 15.58 3.82
C CYS A 249 -9.30 16.76 3.72
N ASN A 250 -9.70 17.33 4.87
CA ASN A 250 -10.62 18.47 4.92
C ASN A 250 -11.90 18.26 4.11
N GLY A 251 -12.43 17.02 4.12
CA GLY A 251 -13.64 16.64 3.38
C GLY A 251 -13.47 16.44 1.87
N GLN A 252 -12.25 16.61 1.34
CA GLN A 252 -11.94 16.39 -0.08
C GLN A 252 -11.21 15.06 -0.29
N LEU A 253 -11.60 14.32 -1.32
CA LEU A 253 -10.90 13.11 -1.73
C LEU A 253 -9.49 13.47 -2.23
N VAL A 254 -8.47 12.89 -1.59
CA VAL A 254 -7.07 13.06 -1.97
C VAL A 254 -6.55 11.73 -2.47
N LEU A 255 -6.34 11.65 -3.78
CA LEU A 255 -5.86 10.46 -4.47
C LEU A 255 -4.79 10.81 -5.48
#